data_AF-A0A401NL83-F1
#
_entry.id   AF-A0A401NL83-F1
#
_cell.length_a   1.000
_cell.length_b   1.000
_cell.length_c   1.000
_cell.angle_alpha   90.00
_cell.angle_beta   90.00
_cell.angle_gamma   90.00
#
_symmetry.space_group_name_H-M   'P 1'
#
loop_
_entity.id
_entity.type
_entity.pdbx_description
1 polymer ?
#
loop_
_entity_poly.entity_id
_entity_poly.type
_entity_poly.pdbx_seq_one_letter_code
_entity_poly.pdbx_strand_id
1 'polypeptide(L)'
;MSAAESLSGDSLNLSIGNTICDSTTPSVIELERILESGRAQLNHADEVWPNLYIGDLVIAHDKKQLKKMGITHVLNVAHSKWGSVGDQIFYGKKIHYYGIAADDSPEFDLSVYFYTAAEQIHQTLSAPDAKLLVHCILGMSRSTSLVLAYLMIYHNRRLLDAVNRLILYRPVSPNRGFLQQLRQLDIKLNKEKRLQSTKGAQIAEGVSQTRPSMGSQASSASRFSDQTGAVRGRMEALKKDFVSRSSLKMRSEDYEPPNISELNHLLWTKSGSRHVDQVWPNLHLGDARTARDKATLKTMRITHILNAADGRFNVNTGATYYKDMGINYYGVEAYDDPNFNLSPFFYSAAKFIRAGLNARGGKVFVHCAMGISRAATLVLAFLMICEKMTLVEAIKTVSAHRNVSPNNGFLSQLRELDRALMQERRR
;
A
#
# COMPACT_ATOMS: atom_id res chain seq x y z
N MET A 1 -24.99 -43.61 -25.82
CA MET A 1 -24.10 -44.53 -26.55
C MET A 1 -23.06 -43.66 -27.24
N SER A 2 -21.93 -43.38 -26.59
CA SER A 2 -20.68 -44.18 -26.56
C SER A 2 -19.81 -43.99 -27.80
N ALA A 3 -18.69 -43.28 -27.60
CA ALA A 3 -17.33 -43.47 -28.13
C ALA A 3 -16.60 -42.13 -27.91
N ALA A 4 -15.66 -41.93 -26.97
CA ALA A 4 -14.45 -42.66 -26.60
C ALA A 4 -13.44 -42.76 -27.74
N GLU A 5 -12.62 -41.72 -27.91
CA GLU A 5 -11.29 -41.81 -28.53
C GLU A 5 -10.27 -41.05 -27.68
N SER A 6 -9.29 -41.82 -27.22
CA SER A 6 -8.07 -41.44 -26.53
C SER A 6 -6.94 -41.26 -27.53
N LEU A 7 -6.14 -40.20 -27.44
CA LEU A 7 -4.74 -40.14 -27.90
C LEU A 7 -4.05 -38.99 -27.14
N SER A 8 -3.23 -39.35 -26.15
CA SER A 8 -1.74 -39.31 -26.18
C SER A 8 -1.16 -37.96 -25.76
N GLY A 9 -0.45 -38.01 -24.63
CA GLY A 9 0.18 -36.89 -23.96
C GLY A 9 1.21 -36.13 -24.78
N ASP A 10 1.28 -34.84 -24.49
CA ASP A 10 2.53 -34.10 -24.51
C ASP A 10 2.60 -33.27 -23.22
N SER A 11 3.19 -33.91 -22.22
CA SER A 11 3.70 -33.27 -21.01
C SER A 11 4.89 -32.39 -21.40
N LEU A 12 4.66 -31.08 -21.51
CA LEU A 12 5.74 -30.09 -21.45
C LEU A 12 6.30 -30.06 -20.02
N ASN A 13 7.25 -30.97 -19.79
CA ASN A 13 8.18 -30.96 -18.68
C ASN A 13 9.02 -29.67 -18.74
N LEU A 14 8.52 -28.59 -18.16
CA LEU A 14 9.38 -27.55 -17.62
C LEU A 14 9.91 -28.09 -16.30
N SER A 15 11.10 -28.67 -16.39
CA SER A 15 11.95 -29.12 -15.31
C SER A 15 11.97 -28.12 -14.15
N ILE A 16 11.09 -28.32 -13.17
CA ILE A 16 11.25 -27.76 -11.84
C ILE A 16 12.46 -28.50 -11.28
N GLY A 17 13.59 -27.80 -11.30
CA GLY A 17 14.84 -28.25 -10.72
C GLY A 17 14.58 -28.79 -9.32
N ASN A 18 14.78 -30.09 -9.18
CA ASN A 18 14.85 -30.76 -7.91
C ASN A 18 16.16 -30.29 -7.26
N THR A 19 16.09 -29.26 -6.42
CA THR A 19 17.21 -28.84 -5.57
C THR A 19 16.77 -28.96 -4.13
N ILE A 20 17.24 -30.03 -3.51
CA ILE A 20 17.20 -30.27 -2.08
C ILE A 20 17.92 -29.11 -1.37
N CYS A 21 17.27 -28.55 -0.35
CA CYS A 21 17.82 -27.63 0.66
C CYS A 21 18.32 -26.27 0.14
N ASP A 22 17.49 -25.23 0.29
CA ASP A 22 18.06 -23.95 0.76
C ASP A 22 17.30 -23.45 1.99
N SER A 23 18.04 -23.35 3.09
CA SER A 23 17.54 -23.19 4.45
C SER A 23 17.45 -21.73 4.88
N THR A 24 17.44 -20.81 3.91
CA THR A 24 17.65 -19.38 4.11
C THR A 24 16.35 -18.60 3.90
N THR A 25 16.07 -17.68 4.82
CA THR A 25 14.93 -16.76 4.70
C THR A 25 15.16 -15.81 3.52
N PRO A 26 14.25 -15.73 2.52
CA PRO A 26 14.44 -14.92 1.33
C PRO A 26 14.79 -13.47 1.66
N SER A 27 15.64 -12.84 0.87
CA SER A 27 15.95 -11.42 0.95
C SER A 27 14.72 -10.55 0.71
N VAL A 28 14.79 -9.29 1.12
CA VAL A 28 13.67 -8.35 0.91
C VAL A 28 13.38 -8.15 -0.58
N ILE A 29 14.43 -8.07 -1.41
CA ILE A 29 14.30 -7.90 -2.87
C ILE A 29 13.62 -9.11 -3.51
N GLU A 30 13.94 -10.33 -3.04
CA GLU A 30 13.28 -11.55 -3.51
C GLU A 30 11.80 -11.56 -3.10
N LEU A 31 11.48 -11.17 -1.87
CA LEU A 31 10.09 -11.06 -1.42
C LEU A 31 9.32 -10.02 -2.25
N GLU A 32 9.90 -8.86 -2.53
CA GLU A 32 9.30 -7.83 -3.39
C GLU A 32 8.97 -8.38 -4.78
N ARG A 33 9.91 -9.08 -5.43
CA ARG A 33 9.68 -9.72 -6.74
C ARG A 33 8.58 -10.78 -6.72
N ILE A 34 8.52 -11.58 -5.65
CA ILE A 34 7.48 -12.60 -5.49
C ILE A 34 6.11 -11.95 -5.31
N LEU A 35 6.02 -10.90 -4.49
CA LEU A 35 4.80 -10.14 -4.28
C LEU A 35 4.29 -9.50 -5.59
N GLU A 36 5.20 -8.98 -6.42
CA GLU A 36 4.90 -8.43 -7.75
C GLU A 36 4.41 -9.48 -8.75
N SER A 37 4.74 -10.77 -8.55
CA SER A 37 4.30 -11.86 -9.43
C SER A 37 2.83 -12.26 -9.23
N GLY A 38 2.20 -11.83 -8.13
CA GLY A 38 0.80 -12.13 -7.81
C GLY A 38 -0.16 -11.67 -8.91
N ARG A 39 -1.09 -12.55 -9.30
CA ARG A 39 -2.05 -12.31 -10.40
C ARG A 39 -3.51 -12.20 -9.94
N ALA A 40 -3.75 -12.31 -8.64
CA ALA A 40 -5.10 -12.20 -8.09
C ALA A 40 -5.72 -10.81 -8.38
N GLN A 41 -7.04 -10.75 -8.47
CA GLN A 41 -7.74 -9.48 -8.60
C GLN A 41 -7.81 -8.79 -7.23
N LEU A 42 -7.72 -7.46 -7.23
CA LEU A 42 -7.85 -6.68 -6.00
C LEU A 42 -9.34 -6.39 -5.74
N ASN A 43 -9.94 -7.09 -4.78
CA ASN A 43 -11.27 -6.77 -4.28
C ASN A 43 -11.18 -5.93 -2.99
N HIS A 44 -12.31 -5.37 -2.54
CA HIS A 44 -12.33 -4.61 -1.29
C HIS A 44 -12.04 -5.51 -0.06
N ALA A 45 -12.44 -6.78 -0.11
CA ALA A 45 -12.04 -7.81 0.85
C ALA A 45 -11.89 -9.16 0.16
N ASP A 46 -10.88 -9.93 0.56
CA ASP A 46 -10.62 -11.29 0.07
C ASP A 46 -10.37 -12.23 1.25
N GLU A 47 -10.94 -13.44 1.18
CA GLU A 47 -10.64 -14.51 2.13
C GLU A 47 -9.28 -15.11 1.80
N VAL A 48 -8.29 -14.86 2.65
CA VAL A 48 -6.89 -15.30 2.42
C VAL A 48 -6.54 -16.56 3.20
N TRP A 49 -7.36 -16.90 4.19
CA TRP A 49 -7.28 -18.08 5.04
C TRP A 49 -8.69 -18.39 5.58
N PRO A 50 -9.04 -19.64 5.94
CA PRO A 50 -10.40 -19.96 6.41
C PRO A 50 -10.94 -18.97 7.45
N ASN A 51 -12.04 -18.31 7.10
CA ASN A 51 -12.73 -17.28 7.88
C ASN A 51 -11.93 -16.00 8.20
N LEU A 52 -10.75 -15.83 7.57
CA LEU A 52 -9.87 -14.68 7.74
C LEU A 52 -9.76 -13.89 6.43
N TYR A 53 -10.24 -12.65 6.49
CA TYR A 53 -10.29 -11.74 5.37
C TYR A 53 -9.24 -10.64 5.52
N ILE A 54 -8.60 -10.26 4.42
CA ILE A 54 -7.88 -8.99 4.32
C ILE A 54 -8.73 -8.03 3.50
N GLY A 55 -8.86 -6.78 3.95
CA GLY A 55 -9.58 -5.77 3.18
C GLY A 55 -9.09 -4.35 3.37
N ASP A 56 -9.73 -3.44 2.65
CA ASP A 56 -9.45 -2.01 2.64
C ASP A 56 -10.43 -1.21 3.53
N LEU A 57 -10.27 0.12 3.53
CA LEU A 57 -11.13 1.01 4.29
C LEU A 57 -12.58 1.04 3.76
N VAL A 58 -12.78 0.81 2.46
CA VAL A 58 -14.09 0.90 1.83
C VAL A 58 -15.00 -0.20 2.38
N ILE A 59 -14.54 -1.45 2.40
CA ILE A 59 -15.34 -2.55 2.97
C ILE A 59 -15.52 -2.42 4.47
N ALA A 60 -14.50 -1.94 5.20
CA ALA A 60 -14.56 -1.78 6.65
C ALA A 60 -15.67 -0.79 7.06
N HIS A 61 -15.94 0.23 6.22
CA HIS A 61 -17.01 1.19 6.48
C HIS A 61 -18.38 0.77 5.93
N ASP A 62 -18.44 -0.27 5.09
CA ASP A 62 -19.69 -0.83 4.59
C ASP A 62 -20.28 -1.89 5.53
N LYS A 63 -20.91 -1.42 6.61
CA LYS A 63 -21.58 -2.28 7.61
C LYS A 63 -22.64 -3.22 7.01
N LYS A 64 -23.27 -2.85 5.89
CA LYS A 64 -24.27 -3.72 5.24
C LYS A 64 -23.58 -4.90 4.58
N GLN A 65 -22.48 -4.66 3.87
CA GLN A 65 -21.70 -5.75 3.29
C GLN A 65 -20.99 -6.60 4.34
N LEU A 66 -20.41 -6.02 5.39
CA LEU A 66 -19.81 -6.80 6.48
C LEU A 66 -20.84 -7.78 7.09
N LYS A 67 -22.07 -7.32 7.32
CA LYS A 67 -23.16 -8.17 7.78
C LYS A 67 -23.53 -9.26 6.77
N LYS A 68 -23.59 -8.94 5.47
CA LYS A 68 -23.89 -9.90 4.40
C LYS A 68 -22.82 -10.99 4.28
N MET A 69 -21.55 -10.63 4.48
CA MET A 69 -20.41 -11.56 4.50
C MET A 69 -20.38 -12.43 5.78
N GLY A 70 -21.14 -12.03 6.80
CA GLY A 70 -21.12 -12.66 8.12
C GLY A 70 -19.87 -12.31 8.93
N ILE A 71 -19.23 -11.16 8.66
CA ILE A 71 -18.11 -10.69 9.47
C ILE A 71 -18.59 -10.43 10.90
N THR A 72 -17.90 -11.02 11.86
CA THR A 72 -18.19 -10.96 13.30
C THR A 72 -17.17 -10.12 14.06
N HIS A 73 -15.97 -9.96 13.50
CA HIS A 73 -14.86 -9.25 14.13
C HIS A 73 -14.12 -8.40 13.10
N VAL A 74 -13.63 -7.25 13.54
CA VAL A 74 -12.81 -6.34 12.74
C VAL A 74 -11.54 -5.98 13.50
N LEU A 75 -10.39 -6.28 12.89
CA LEU A 75 -9.06 -5.83 13.30
C LEU A 75 -8.59 -4.72 12.35
N ASN A 76 -8.66 -3.47 12.82
CA ASN A 76 -8.21 -2.29 12.08
C ASN A 76 -6.75 -1.98 12.40
N VAL A 77 -5.85 -2.25 11.46
CA VAL A 77 -4.41 -2.01 11.63
C VAL A 77 -4.01 -0.57 11.31
N ALA A 78 -4.96 0.27 10.91
CA ALA A 78 -4.76 1.68 10.61
C ALA A 78 -5.63 2.58 11.50
N HIS A 79 -6.01 2.13 12.70
CA HIS A 79 -6.97 2.84 13.54
C HIS A 79 -6.54 4.28 13.81
N SER A 80 -7.48 5.22 13.63
CA SER A 80 -7.25 6.66 13.79
C SER A 80 -6.22 7.25 12.81
N LYS A 81 -5.88 6.53 11.74
CA LYS A 81 -5.02 7.02 10.65
C LYS A 81 -5.85 7.23 9.39
N TRP A 82 -5.66 8.34 8.69
CA TRP A 82 -6.17 8.55 7.33
C TRP A 82 -7.67 8.30 7.13
N GLY A 83 -8.51 8.67 8.10
CA GLY A 83 -9.95 8.43 8.03
C GLY A 83 -10.37 6.99 8.31
N SER A 84 -9.43 6.09 8.65
CA SER A 84 -9.73 4.77 9.23
C SER A 84 -10.13 4.90 10.69
N VAL A 85 -11.31 5.48 10.86
CA VAL A 85 -12.01 5.58 12.13
C VAL A 85 -12.93 4.39 12.31
N GLY A 86 -13.06 3.94 13.55
CA GLY A 86 -13.87 2.80 13.93
C GLY A 86 -13.74 2.59 15.43
N ASP A 87 -14.84 2.19 16.05
CA ASP A 87 -14.91 1.82 17.45
C ASP A 87 -16.11 0.87 17.63
N GLN A 88 -16.31 0.40 18.86
CA GLN A 88 -17.43 -0.49 19.16
C GLN A 88 -18.79 0.19 18.96
N ILE A 89 -18.87 1.52 19.03
CA ILE A 89 -20.10 2.29 18.78
C ILE A 89 -20.44 2.27 17.29
N PHE A 90 -19.44 2.51 16.44
CA PHE A 90 -19.57 2.49 14.99
C PHE A 90 -20.06 1.13 14.49
N TYR A 91 -19.45 0.05 14.98
CA TYR A 91 -19.76 -1.33 14.57
C TYR A 91 -20.98 -1.94 15.30
N GLY A 92 -21.42 -1.32 16.39
CA GLY A 92 -22.55 -1.78 17.20
C GLY A 92 -22.25 -3.10 17.91
N LYS A 93 -23.26 -3.78 18.45
CA LYS A 93 -23.06 -5.00 19.27
C LYS A 93 -22.75 -6.28 18.48
N LYS A 94 -22.86 -6.24 17.15
CA LYS A 94 -22.79 -7.45 16.29
C LYS A 94 -21.39 -7.72 15.73
N ILE A 95 -20.53 -6.70 15.71
CA ILE A 95 -19.17 -6.80 15.20
C ILE A 95 -18.24 -6.32 16.30
N HIS A 96 -17.38 -7.20 16.78
CA HIS A 96 -16.38 -6.86 17.78
C HIS A 96 -15.21 -6.13 17.11
N TYR A 97 -14.81 -5.00 17.68
CA TYR A 97 -13.81 -4.12 17.09
C TYR A 97 -12.51 -4.12 17.90
N TYR A 98 -11.38 -4.23 17.19
CA TYR A 98 -10.05 -4.01 17.75
C TYR A 98 -9.25 -3.09 16.82
N GLY A 99 -8.59 -2.07 17.39
CA GLY A 99 -7.84 -1.07 16.65
C GLY A 99 -6.36 -1.04 17.03
N ILE A 100 -5.49 -1.04 16.03
CA ILE A 100 -4.05 -0.77 16.14
C ILE A 100 -3.77 0.51 15.35
N ALA A 101 -3.18 1.50 16.00
CA ALA A 101 -2.82 2.78 15.39
C ALA A 101 -1.45 2.72 14.69
N ALA A 102 -1.27 1.78 13.76
CA ALA A 102 0.01 1.63 13.06
C ALA A 102 0.16 2.62 11.89
N ASP A 103 1.31 3.28 11.85
CA ASP A 103 1.76 3.98 10.65
C ASP A 103 2.28 2.97 9.64
N ASP A 104 2.23 3.32 8.36
CA ASP A 104 2.65 2.44 7.27
C ASP A 104 3.81 3.06 6.53
N SER A 105 4.82 3.35 7.34
CA SER A 105 6.15 3.74 6.91
C SER A 105 7.13 2.61 7.27
N PRO A 106 8.18 2.40 6.47
CA PRO A 106 9.24 1.43 6.79
C PRO A 106 9.98 1.65 8.10
N GLU A 107 9.91 2.86 8.65
CA GLU A 107 10.51 3.20 9.95
C GLU A 107 9.59 2.82 11.13
N PHE A 108 8.31 2.56 10.89
CA PHE A 108 7.39 2.14 11.94
C PHE A 108 7.72 0.71 12.38
N ASP A 109 7.91 0.50 13.68
CA ASP A 109 8.10 -0.83 14.24
C ASP A 109 6.73 -1.51 14.41
N LEU A 110 6.32 -2.28 13.39
CA LEU A 110 5.11 -3.08 13.43
C LEU A 110 5.33 -4.39 14.21
N SER A 111 6.58 -4.80 14.43
CA SER A 111 6.93 -6.07 15.07
C SER A 111 6.45 -6.17 16.51
N VAL A 112 6.30 -5.03 17.20
CA VAL A 112 5.71 -4.94 18.54
C VAL A 112 4.27 -5.47 18.59
N TYR A 113 3.58 -5.51 17.46
CA TYR A 113 2.21 -6.02 17.35
C TYR A 113 2.12 -7.45 16.80
N PHE A 114 3.21 -8.07 16.35
CA PHE A 114 3.14 -9.38 15.68
C PHE A 114 2.51 -10.46 16.54
N TYR A 115 2.95 -10.60 17.80
CA TYR A 115 2.42 -11.63 18.69
C TYR A 115 1.02 -11.29 19.20
N THR A 116 0.78 -10.04 19.63
CA THR A 116 -0.52 -9.62 20.17
C THR A 116 -1.62 -9.67 19.10
N ALA A 117 -1.33 -9.23 17.88
CA ALA A 117 -2.28 -9.35 16.78
C ALA A 117 -2.47 -10.80 16.33
N ALA A 118 -1.41 -11.61 16.26
CA ALA A 118 -1.54 -13.03 15.91
C ALA A 118 -2.37 -13.80 16.95
N GLU A 119 -2.19 -13.51 18.23
CA GLU A 119 -3.00 -14.07 19.31
C GLU A 119 -4.46 -13.64 19.17
N GLN A 120 -4.73 -12.36 18.95
CA GLN A 120 -6.10 -11.86 18.74
C GLN A 120 -6.76 -12.54 17.54
N ILE A 121 -6.05 -12.68 16.41
CA ILE A 121 -6.53 -13.39 15.21
C ILE A 121 -6.83 -14.85 15.57
N HIS A 122 -5.91 -15.53 16.26
CA HIS A 122 -6.07 -16.94 16.63
C HIS A 122 -7.27 -17.16 17.54
N GLN A 123 -7.36 -16.41 18.65
CA GLN A 123 -8.46 -16.52 19.61
C GLN A 123 -9.80 -16.25 18.95
N THR A 124 -9.87 -15.24 18.07
CA THR A 124 -11.08 -14.93 17.30
C THR A 124 -11.51 -16.11 16.43
N LEU A 125 -10.58 -16.67 15.64
CA LEU A 125 -10.89 -17.74 14.68
C LEU A 125 -11.07 -19.11 15.32
N SER A 126 -10.71 -19.28 16.60
CA SER A 126 -10.99 -20.48 17.38
C SER A 126 -12.45 -20.56 17.84
N ALA A 127 -13.19 -19.45 17.82
CA ALA A 127 -14.61 -19.46 18.10
C ALA A 127 -15.42 -20.00 16.90
N PRO A 128 -16.46 -20.83 17.13
CA PRO A 128 -17.30 -21.33 16.05
C PRO A 128 -17.98 -20.16 15.33
N ASP A 129 -18.10 -20.28 14.00
CA ASP A 129 -18.72 -19.31 13.09
C ASP A 129 -18.09 -17.90 13.07
N ALA A 130 -16.98 -17.70 13.76
CA ALA A 130 -16.28 -16.42 13.76
C ALA A 130 -15.61 -16.16 12.41
N LYS A 131 -15.95 -15.01 11.82
CA LYS A 131 -15.25 -14.44 10.66
C LYS A 131 -14.61 -13.11 11.01
N LEU A 132 -13.33 -12.98 10.69
CA LEU A 132 -12.51 -11.82 11.01
C LEU A 132 -12.08 -11.08 9.74
N LEU A 133 -12.33 -9.77 9.71
CA LEU A 133 -11.72 -8.86 8.75
C LEU A 133 -10.51 -8.17 9.37
N VAL A 134 -9.32 -8.37 8.82
CA VAL A 134 -8.10 -7.61 9.13
C VAL A 134 -7.91 -6.57 8.04
N HIS A 135 -8.06 -5.29 8.36
CA HIS A 135 -7.98 -4.24 7.35
C HIS A 135 -6.96 -3.15 7.70
N CYS A 136 -6.50 -2.46 6.68
CA CYS A 136 -5.84 -1.17 6.82
C CYS A 136 -6.48 -0.20 5.81
N ILE A 137 -5.74 0.83 5.35
CA ILE A 137 -6.30 1.78 4.39
C ILE A 137 -6.58 1.11 3.04
N LEU A 138 -5.58 0.43 2.47
CA LEU A 138 -5.67 -0.23 1.16
C LEU A 138 -5.76 -1.77 1.27
N GLY A 139 -5.59 -2.34 2.46
CA GLY A 139 -5.52 -3.78 2.64
C GLY A 139 -4.30 -4.44 1.98
N MET A 140 -3.19 -3.70 1.86
CA MET A 140 -1.99 -4.14 1.11
C MET A 140 -0.77 -4.40 1.99
N SER A 141 -0.52 -3.52 2.97
CA SER A 141 0.72 -3.48 3.75
C SER A 141 0.52 -3.88 5.21
N ARG A 142 0.18 -2.95 6.12
CA ARG A 142 -0.04 -3.21 7.57
C ARG A 142 -0.84 -4.49 7.89
N SER A 143 -2.05 -4.60 7.34
CA SER A 143 -2.95 -5.73 7.59
C SER A 143 -2.35 -7.04 7.08
N THR A 144 -1.80 -7.01 5.87
CA THR A 144 -1.05 -8.13 5.29
C THR A 144 0.10 -8.56 6.18
N SER A 145 0.90 -7.62 6.68
CA SER A 145 2.03 -7.94 7.53
C SER A 145 1.62 -8.67 8.81
N LEU A 146 0.53 -8.23 9.46
CA LEU A 146 0.03 -8.92 10.65
C LEU A 146 -0.57 -10.29 10.33
N VAL A 147 -1.22 -10.46 9.18
CA VAL A 147 -1.71 -11.78 8.73
C VAL A 147 -0.55 -12.73 8.38
N LEU A 148 0.49 -12.24 7.71
CA LEU A 148 1.72 -13.02 7.45
C LEU A 148 2.38 -13.47 8.77
N ALA A 149 2.50 -12.56 9.74
CA ALA A 149 3.00 -12.88 11.08
C ALA A 149 2.16 -13.97 11.75
N TYR A 150 0.83 -13.86 11.70
CA TYR A 150 -0.09 -14.87 12.22
C TYR A 150 0.13 -16.25 11.59
N LEU A 151 0.26 -16.35 10.27
CA LEU A 151 0.50 -17.62 9.59
C LEU A 151 1.84 -18.26 9.98
N MET A 152 2.88 -17.45 10.23
CA MET A 152 4.16 -17.96 10.71
C MET A 152 4.09 -18.43 12.17
N ILE A 153 3.43 -17.66 13.04
CA ILE A 153 3.37 -17.91 14.49
C ILE A 153 2.45 -19.10 14.82
N TYR A 154 1.21 -19.12 14.30
CA TYR A 154 0.20 -20.11 14.69
C TYR A 154 0.00 -21.25 13.69
N HIS A 155 0.39 -21.06 12.42
CA HIS A 155 0.26 -22.09 11.38
C HIS A 155 1.60 -22.66 10.95
N ASN A 156 2.67 -22.35 11.68
CA ASN A 156 4.01 -22.91 11.50
C ASN A 156 4.61 -22.72 10.09
N ARG A 157 4.09 -21.77 9.30
CA ARG A 157 4.55 -21.49 7.93
C ARG A 157 5.90 -20.77 7.94
N ARG A 158 6.72 -21.00 6.91
CA ARG A 158 7.85 -20.10 6.61
C ARG A 158 7.31 -18.82 5.98
N LEU A 159 8.07 -17.72 6.07
CA LEU A 159 7.66 -16.45 5.44
C LEU A 159 7.33 -16.61 3.96
N LEU A 160 8.17 -17.34 3.22
CA LEU A 160 7.97 -17.60 1.79
C LEU A 160 6.64 -18.31 1.52
N ASP A 161 6.32 -19.35 2.30
CA ASP A 161 5.08 -20.11 2.15
C ASP A 161 3.85 -19.25 2.46
N ALA A 162 3.95 -18.40 3.49
CA ALA A 162 2.88 -17.49 3.87
C ALA A 162 2.64 -16.43 2.77
N VAL A 163 3.70 -15.87 2.19
CA VAL A 163 3.61 -14.92 1.06
C VAL A 163 2.99 -15.61 -0.16
N ASN A 164 3.53 -16.76 -0.56
CA ASN A 164 3.02 -17.53 -1.69
C ASN A 164 1.55 -17.91 -1.51
N ARG A 165 1.10 -18.18 -0.28
CA ARG A 165 -0.31 -18.41 0.01
C ARG A 165 -1.15 -17.17 -0.25
N LEU A 166 -0.77 -16.00 0.29
CA LEU A 166 -1.58 -14.79 0.20
C LEU A 166 -1.74 -14.29 -1.24
N ILE A 167 -0.66 -14.31 -2.03
CA ILE A 167 -0.68 -13.78 -3.42
C ILE A 167 -1.55 -14.58 -4.38
N LEU A 168 -1.95 -15.81 -4.01
CA LEU A 168 -2.94 -16.59 -4.77
C LEU A 168 -4.35 -16.01 -4.66
N TYR A 169 -4.67 -15.36 -3.54
CA TYR A 169 -6.01 -14.87 -3.23
C TYR A 169 -6.14 -13.36 -3.38
N ARG A 170 -5.05 -12.61 -3.17
CA ARG A 170 -5.09 -11.14 -3.18
C ARG A 170 -3.71 -10.55 -3.50
N PRO A 171 -3.63 -9.47 -4.31
CA PRO A 171 -2.42 -8.66 -4.42
C PRO A 171 -2.04 -8.07 -3.07
N VAL A 172 -0.80 -8.24 -2.64
CA VAL A 172 -0.33 -7.68 -1.36
C VAL A 172 1.03 -7.02 -1.55
N SER A 173 1.30 -5.99 -0.76
CA SER A 173 2.54 -5.22 -0.86
C SER A 173 2.89 -4.60 0.50
N PRO A 174 3.36 -5.40 1.48
CA PRO A 174 4.03 -4.87 2.66
C PRO A 174 5.18 -3.95 2.27
N ASN A 175 5.31 -2.83 2.97
CA ASN A 175 6.44 -1.95 2.76
C ASN A 175 7.76 -2.64 3.16
N ARG A 176 8.89 -2.09 2.66
CA ARG A 176 10.21 -2.69 2.82
C ARG A 176 10.64 -2.92 4.27
N GLY A 177 10.28 -2.02 5.18
CA GLY A 177 10.57 -2.12 6.61
C GLY A 177 9.79 -3.26 7.27
N PHE A 178 8.52 -3.42 6.90
CA PHE A 178 7.72 -4.55 7.38
C PHE A 178 8.21 -5.87 6.82
N LEU A 179 8.64 -5.93 5.56
CA LEU A 179 9.30 -7.12 5.02
C LEU A 179 10.57 -7.46 5.81
N GLN A 180 11.40 -6.48 6.17
CA GLN A 180 12.56 -6.72 7.04
C GLN A 180 12.15 -7.28 8.41
N GLN A 181 11.13 -6.72 9.04
CA GLN A 181 10.62 -7.19 10.34
C GLN A 181 10.05 -8.61 10.24
N LEU A 182 9.30 -8.94 9.18
CA LEU A 182 8.78 -10.28 8.92
C LEU A 182 9.89 -11.29 8.68
N ARG A 183 10.96 -10.92 7.97
CA ARG A 183 12.16 -11.75 7.81
C ARG A 183 12.82 -12.05 9.15
N GLN A 184 12.97 -11.03 10.00
CA GLN A 184 13.52 -11.21 11.35
C GLN A 184 12.66 -12.18 12.18
N LEU A 185 11.34 -12.09 12.07
CA LEU A 185 10.42 -13.03 12.71
C LEU A 185 10.63 -14.48 12.20
N ASP A 186 10.72 -14.68 10.89
CA ASP A 186 10.95 -16.02 10.31
C ASP A 186 12.30 -16.62 10.74
N ILE A 187 13.36 -15.81 10.76
CA ILE A 187 14.69 -16.23 11.26
C ILE A 187 14.60 -16.63 12.74
N LYS A 188 13.95 -15.80 13.57
CA LYS A 188 13.77 -16.06 15.01
C LYS A 188 13.02 -17.37 15.24
N LEU A 189 11.85 -17.55 14.63
CA LEU A 189 11.03 -18.74 14.78
C LEU A 189 11.75 -20.01 14.29
N ASN A 190 12.54 -19.92 13.22
CA ASN A 190 13.32 -21.05 12.74
C ASN A 190 14.43 -21.44 13.71
N LYS A 191 15.12 -20.45 14.30
CA LYS A 191 16.15 -20.69 15.32
C LYS A 191 15.54 -21.37 16.56
N GLU A 192 14.38 -20.91 17.00
CA GLU A 192 13.65 -21.49 18.14
C GLU A 192 13.22 -22.94 17.86
N LYS A 193 12.66 -23.24 16.68
CA LYS A 193 12.30 -24.61 16.27
C LYS A 193 13.52 -25.53 16.23
N ARG A 194 14.65 -25.06 15.69
CA ARG A 194 15.90 -25.83 15.68
C ARG A 194 16.35 -26.17 17.10
N LEU A 195 16.37 -25.19 18.01
CA LEU A 195 16.74 -25.40 19.41
C LEU A 195 15.79 -26.37 20.14
N GLN A 196 14.48 -26.30 19.87
CA GLN A 196 13.50 -27.23 20.42
C GLN A 196 13.70 -28.66 19.87
N SER A 197 14.01 -28.81 18.58
CA SER A 197 14.31 -30.11 17.98
C SER A 197 15.59 -30.75 18.55
N THR A 198 16.62 -29.95 18.85
CA THR A 198 17.87 -30.46 19.46
C THR A 198 17.65 -30.88 20.91
N LYS A 199 16.89 -30.09 21.68
CA LYS A 199 16.50 -30.46 23.05
C LYS A 199 15.60 -31.70 23.08
N GLY A 200 14.67 -31.83 22.13
CA GLY A 200 13.82 -33.01 21.98
C GLY A 200 14.61 -34.27 21.63
N ALA A 201 15.61 -34.17 20.75
CA ALA A 201 16.53 -35.27 20.42
C ALA A 201 17.40 -35.68 21.62
N GLN A 202 17.95 -34.72 22.36
CA GLN A 202 18.75 -34.98 23.57
C GLN A 202 17.91 -35.60 24.71
N ILE A 203 16.64 -35.22 24.85
CA ILE A 203 15.71 -35.84 25.81
C ILE A 203 15.31 -37.24 25.35
N ALA A 204 15.07 -37.46 24.04
CA ALA A 204 14.76 -38.80 23.51
C ALA A 204 15.92 -39.79 23.68
N GLU A 205 17.17 -39.34 23.54
CA GLU A 205 18.36 -40.14 23.83
C GLU A 205 18.56 -40.37 25.35
N GLY A 206 18.17 -39.40 26.20
CA GLY A 206 18.23 -39.53 27.66
C GLY A 206 17.11 -40.36 28.31
N VAL A 207 15.96 -40.54 27.64
CA VAL A 207 14.77 -41.25 28.18
C VAL A 207 14.83 -42.76 27.94
N SER A 208 15.83 -43.28 27.23
CA SER A 208 16.09 -44.73 27.17
C SER A 208 16.73 -45.29 28.46
N GLN A 209 16.99 -44.45 29.47
CA GLN A 209 17.36 -44.91 30.81
C GLN A 209 16.51 -44.19 31.86
N THR A 210 15.73 -44.99 32.58
CA THR A 210 15.00 -44.71 33.85
C THR A 210 13.57 -44.13 33.78
N ARG A 211 12.65 -44.89 34.40
CA ARG A 211 11.26 -44.56 34.79
C ARG A 211 11.22 -44.44 36.35
N PRO A 212 10.19 -43.85 36.98
CA PRO A 212 10.22 -42.49 37.52
C PRO A 212 10.02 -42.41 39.05
N SER A 213 10.12 -41.20 39.63
CA SER A 213 9.37 -40.83 40.86
C SER A 213 8.96 -39.35 40.85
N MET A 214 7.79 -39.07 41.45
CA MET A 214 7.03 -37.81 41.38
C MET A 214 7.59 -36.69 42.28
N GLY A 215 7.38 -35.44 41.87
CA GLY A 215 7.54 -34.25 42.72
C GLY A 215 6.99 -32.97 42.06
N SER A 216 5.97 -32.40 42.67
CA SER A 216 5.28 -31.14 42.34
C SER A 216 6.15 -29.89 42.57
N GLN A 217 5.94 -28.81 41.79
CA GLN A 217 5.61 -27.45 42.29
C GLN A 217 5.59 -26.38 41.18
N ALA A 218 4.92 -25.26 41.49
CA ALA A 218 4.42 -24.22 40.60
C ALA A 218 5.11 -22.85 40.77
N SER A 219 4.70 -21.90 39.90
CA SER A 219 4.86 -20.41 39.97
C SER A 219 6.25 -19.86 39.57
N SER A 220 6.43 -18.65 39.03
CA SER A 220 5.64 -17.41 39.01
C SER A 220 6.11 -16.46 37.89
N ALA A 221 5.21 -15.57 37.42
CA ALA A 221 5.50 -14.46 36.51
C ALA A 221 5.58 -13.12 37.27
N SER A 222 6.44 -12.18 36.85
CA SER A 222 6.19 -10.73 37.02
C SER A 222 7.16 -9.80 36.27
N ARG A 223 6.54 -8.84 35.55
CA ARG A 223 6.83 -7.39 35.39
C ARG A 223 8.13 -6.91 34.73
N PHE A 224 7.99 -6.08 33.69
CA PHE A 224 8.75 -4.83 33.51
C PHE A 224 7.94 -3.83 32.65
N SER A 225 7.76 -2.61 33.17
CA SER A 225 7.19 -1.44 32.52
C SER A 225 8.21 -0.31 32.42
N ASP A 226 7.92 0.68 31.58
CA ASP A 226 8.49 2.04 31.46
C ASP A 226 9.77 2.28 30.66
N GLN A 227 9.62 2.51 29.33
CA GLN A 227 10.55 3.32 28.51
C GLN A 227 9.81 4.07 27.38
N THR A 228 9.08 5.14 27.69
CA THR A 228 8.38 5.97 26.68
C THR A 228 9.00 7.37 26.49
N GLY A 229 9.90 7.80 27.37
CA GLY A 229 10.49 9.15 27.32
C GLY A 229 11.69 9.34 26.38
N ALA A 230 12.52 8.31 26.19
CA ALA A 230 13.80 8.44 25.47
C ALA A 230 13.67 8.44 23.93
N VAL A 231 12.56 7.92 23.40
CA VAL A 231 12.35 7.75 21.94
C VAL A 231 12.02 9.09 21.26
N ARG A 232 11.29 9.98 21.95
CA ARG A 232 10.84 11.27 21.41
C ARG A 232 12.00 12.21 21.06
N GLY A 233 13.04 12.25 21.90
CA GLY A 233 14.22 13.11 21.67
C GLY A 233 15.09 12.68 20.50
N ARG A 234 15.12 11.38 20.17
CA ARG A 234 15.94 10.82 19.08
C ARG A 234 15.30 11.06 17.69
N MET A 235 13.98 11.14 17.63
CA MET A 235 13.23 11.35 16.37
C MET A 235 13.26 12.80 15.87
N GLU A 236 13.33 13.80 16.76
CA GLU A 236 13.46 15.21 16.33
C GLU A 236 14.86 15.52 15.78
N ALA A 237 15.90 14.86 16.30
CA ALA A 237 17.26 14.98 15.78
C ALA A 237 17.39 14.40 14.36
N LEU A 238 16.78 13.24 14.09
CA LEU A 238 16.83 12.59 12.77
C LEU A 238 16.02 13.32 11.67
N LYS A 239 14.92 13.98 12.04
CA LYS A 239 14.16 14.86 11.12
C LYS A 239 14.98 16.08 10.69
N LYS A 240 15.77 16.66 11.59
CA LYS A 240 16.66 17.79 11.27
C LYS A 240 17.82 17.38 10.35
N ASP A 241 18.39 16.19 10.55
CA ASP A 241 19.51 15.70 9.73
C ASP A 241 19.11 15.35 8.28
N PHE A 242 17.92 14.77 8.06
CA PHE A 242 17.45 14.46 6.70
C PHE A 242 17.05 15.72 5.91
N VAL A 243 16.41 16.69 6.58
CA VAL A 243 16.09 18.00 5.97
C VAL A 243 17.37 18.76 5.63
N SER A 244 18.37 18.74 6.51
CA SER A 244 19.70 19.34 6.29
C SER A 244 20.38 18.80 5.03
N ARG A 245 20.41 17.47 4.85
CA ARG A 245 21.02 16.82 3.67
C ARG A 245 20.28 17.10 2.36
N SER A 246 18.98 17.39 2.41
CA SER A 246 18.18 17.73 1.23
C SER A 246 18.25 19.20 0.79
N SER A 247 18.92 20.06 1.58
CA SER A 247 19.11 21.49 1.25
C SER A 247 20.42 21.80 0.51
N LEU A 248 21.27 20.79 0.32
CA LEU A 248 22.47 20.91 -0.51
C LEU A 248 22.04 20.78 -1.98
N LYS A 249 22.23 21.85 -2.77
CA LYS A 249 22.18 21.77 -4.24
C LYS A 249 23.15 20.67 -4.69
N MET A 250 22.64 19.47 -4.96
CA MET A 250 23.44 18.42 -5.57
C MET A 250 23.92 18.90 -6.94
N ARG A 251 25.21 18.70 -7.23
CA ARG A 251 25.76 19.01 -8.56
C ARG A 251 24.99 18.19 -9.60
N SER A 252 24.60 18.81 -10.70
CA SER A 252 23.68 18.21 -11.69
C SER A 252 24.23 16.96 -12.37
N GLU A 253 25.53 16.69 -12.22
CA GLU A 253 26.31 15.65 -12.92
C GLU A 253 25.96 14.23 -12.43
N ASP A 254 25.55 14.05 -11.17
CA ASP A 254 25.30 12.73 -10.55
C ASP A 254 23.83 12.49 -10.14
N TYR A 255 22.90 13.33 -10.61
CA TYR A 255 21.49 13.17 -10.25
C TYR A 255 20.86 11.94 -10.91
N GLU A 256 20.29 11.07 -10.08
CA GLU A 256 19.46 9.93 -10.48
C GLU A 256 18.14 9.98 -9.69
N PRO A 257 16.97 9.88 -10.36
CA PRO A 257 15.70 9.94 -9.66
C PRO A 257 15.53 8.73 -8.72
N PRO A 258 15.02 8.96 -7.50
CA PRO A 258 14.83 7.90 -6.51
C PRO A 258 14.04 6.72 -7.07
N ASN A 259 14.30 5.53 -6.55
CA ASN A 259 13.55 4.34 -6.92
C ASN A 259 12.07 4.42 -6.47
N ILE A 260 11.23 3.53 -7.00
CA ILE A 260 9.78 3.56 -6.73
C ILE A 260 9.49 3.48 -5.22
N SER A 261 10.26 2.67 -4.48
CA SER A 261 10.11 2.59 -3.02
C SER A 261 10.35 3.95 -2.39
N GLU A 262 11.47 4.60 -2.70
CA GLU A 262 11.84 5.94 -2.20
C GLU A 262 10.82 7.02 -2.58
N LEU A 263 10.28 6.98 -3.80
CA LEU A 263 9.22 7.89 -4.21
C LEU A 263 7.92 7.65 -3.42
N ASN A 264 7.57 6.39 -3.18
CA ASN A 264 6.43 6.05 -2.34
C ASN A 264 6.60 6.61 -0.92
N HIS A 265 7.80 6.65 -0.34
CA HIS A 265 8.02 7.30 0.95
C HIS A 265 7.72 8.81 0.94
N LEU A 266 8.00 9.51 -0.16
CA LEU A 266 7.76 10.96 -0.29
C LEU A 266 6.27 11.31 -0.43
N LEU A 267 5.46 10.37 -0.88
CA LEU A 267 4.02 10.52 -1.12
C LEU A 267 3.18 10.38 0.17
N TRP A 268 3.81 10.08 1.32
CA TRP A 268 3.18 9.68 2.58
C TRP A 268 3.15 10.78 3.67
N THR A 269 2.89 12.04 3.30
CA THR A 269 3.26 13.16 4.19
C THR A 269 2.11 13.90 4.90
N LYS A 270 0.82 13.75 4.54
CA LYS A 270 -0.23 14.59 5.18
C LYS A 270 -1.67 14.03 5.25
N SER A 271 -2.31 13.97 6.42
CA SER A 271 -3.72 13.55 6.50
C SER A 271 -4.71 14.53 5.84
N GLY A 272 -5.61 14.01 4.98
CA GLY A 272 -6.84 14.69 4.51
C GLY A 272 -6.72 15.48 3.20
N SER A 273 -7.18 14.91 2.08
CA SER A 273 -7.44 15.65 0.83
C SER A 273 -8.90 16.06 0.76
N ARG A 274 -9.19 17.30 0.35
CA ARG A 274 -10.56 17.71 0.05
C ARG A 274 -10.97 17.16 -1.32
N HIS A 275 -12.19 17.44 -1.77
CA HIS A 275 -12.58 17.11 -3.15
C HIS A 275 -11.73 17.83 -4.20
N VAL A 276 -11.15 18.97 -3.85
CA VAL A 276 -10.22 19.75 -4.67
C VAL A 276 -9.28 20.57 -3.79
N ASP A 277 -8.03 20.68 -4.21
CA ASP A 277 -7.01 21.52 -3.56
C ASP A 277 -6.20 22.28 -4.62
N GLN A 278 -5.84 23.52 -4.32
CA GLN A 278 -4.88 24.26 -5.13
C GLN A 278 -3.47 23.75 -4.79
N VAL A 279 -2.79 23.15 -5.78
CA VAL A 279 -1.49 22.48 -5.59
C VAL A 279 -0.32 23.27 -6.20
N TRP A 280 -0.63 24.29 -7.00
CA TRP A 280 0.30 25.26 -7.59
C TRP A 280 -0.49 26.55 -7.91
N PRO A 281 0.13 27.75 -8.06
CA PRO A 281 -0.59 28.98 -8.37
C PRO A 281 -1.59 28.80 -9.54
N ASN A 282 -2.88 29.02 -9.23
CA ASN A 282 -4.03 28.83 -10.14
C ASN A 282 -4.25 27.42 -10.73
N LEU A 283 -3.51 26.41 -10.26
CA LEU A 283 -3.65 25.01 -10.65
C LEU A 283 -4.27 24.21 -9.49
N HIS A 284 -5.41 23.61 -9.78
CA HIS A 284 -6.20 22.84 -8.83
C HIS A 284 -6.20 21.37 -9.22
N LEU A 285 -6.08 20.48 -8.23
CA LEU A 285 -6.12 19.03 -8.40
C LEU A 285 -7.27 18.48 -7.56
N GLY A 286 -8.11 17.63 -8.15
CA GLY A 286 -9.28 17.09 -7.45
C GLY A 286 -9.94 15.89 -8.10
N ASP A 287 -11.13 15.59 -7.62
CA ASP A 287 -11.88 14.37 -7.94
C ASP A 287 -13.08 14.61 -8.87
N ALA A 288 -13.73 13.51 -9.24
CA ALA A 288 -14.90 13.53 -10.11
C ALA A 288 -16.13 14.17 -9.45
N ARG A 289 -16.16 14.32 -8.11
CA ARG A 289 -17.25 15.02 -7.43
C ARG A 289 -17.18 16.50 -7.75
N THR A 290 -16.00 17.10 -7.63
CA THR A 290 -15.77 18.51 -8.00
C THR A 290 -16.01 18.73 -9.49
N ALA A 291 -15.54 17.83 -10.35
CA ALA A 291 -15.75 17.93 -11.80
C ALA A 291 -17.24 18.00 -12.19
N ARG A 292 -18.10 17.25 -11.50
CA ARG A 292 -19.55 17.23 -11.73
C ARG A 292 -20.30 18.38 -11.06
N ASP A 293 -19.62 19.22 -10.28
CA ASP A 293 -20.25 20.34 -9.58
C ASP A 293 -19.94 21.66 -10.30
N LYS A 294 -20.79 21.99 -11.28
CA LYS A 294 -20.68 23.25 -12.02
C LYS A 294 -20.77 24.49 -11.14
N ALA A 295 -21.52 24.45 -10.04
CA ALA A 295 -21.66 25.59 -9.14
C ALA A 295 -20.34 25.85 -8.40
N THR A 296 -19.70 24.79 -7.90
CA THR A 296 -18.36 24.86 -7.30
C THR A 296 -17.33 25.35 -8.32
N LEU A 297 -17.31 24.79 -9.54
CA LEU A 297 -16.38 25.22 -10.59
C LEU A 297 -16.56 26.70 -10.98
N LYS A 298 -17.81 27.19 -11.07
CA LYS A 298 -18.12 28.63 -11.30
C LYS A 298 -17.63 29.49 -10.15
N THR A 299 -17.88 29.08 -8.90
CA THR A 299 -17.44 29.80 -7.69
C THR A 299 -15.92 29.91 -7.63
N MET A 300 -15.21 28.83 -7.98
CA MET A 300 -13.75 28.80 -8.06
C MET A 300 -13.19 29.60 -9.25
N ARG A 301 -14.05 29.95 -10.23
CA ARG A 301 -13.73 30.60 -11.50
C ARG A 301 -12.79 29.74 -12.36
N ILE A 302 -13.03 28.43 -12.41
CA ILE A 302 -12.27 27.52 -13.28
C ILE A 302 -12.56 27.86 -14.74
N THR A 303 -11.50 28.01 -15.54
CA THR A 303 -11.58 28.33 -16.97
C THR A 303 -11.08 27.20 -17.86
N HIS A 304 -10.23 26.31 -17.33
CA HIS A 304 -9.68 25.17 -18.05
C HIS A 304 -9.84 23.90 -17.23
N ILE A 305 -10.26 22.81 -17.87
CA ILE A 305 -10.38 21.49 -17.24
C ILE A 305 -9.58 20.46 -18.03
N LEU A 306 -8.68 19.77 -17.32
CA LEU A 306 -8.04 18.56 -17.78
C LEU A 306 -8.65 17.35 -17.06
N ASN A 307 -9.29 16.47 -17.81
CA ASN A 307 -9.83 15.22 -17.29
C ASN A 307 -8.89 14.06 -17.62
N ALA A 308 -8.16 13.56 -16.63
CA ALA A 308 -7.24 12.44 -16.74
C ALA A 308 -7.93 11.06 -16.63
N ALA A 309 -9.26 11.02 -16.70
CA ALA A 309 -10.08 9.83 -16.70
C ALA A 309 -11.31 10.07 -17.60
N ASP A 310 -11.09 10.61 -18.80
CA ASP A 310 -12.17 10.89 -19.72
C ASP A 310 -12.78 9.59 -20.29
N GLY A 311 -13.95 9.73 -20.88
CA GLY A 311 -14.65 8.68 -21.60
C GLY A 311 -15.94 8.22 -20.91
N ARG A 312 -16.79 7.59 -21.71
CA ARG A 312 -18.12 7.11 -21.31
C ARG A 312 -18.09 6.16 -20.12
N PHE A 313 -17.04 5.35 -20.02
CA PHE A 313 -16.87 4.32 -18.98
C PHE A 313 -16.06 4.83 -17.78
N ASN A 314 -15.66 6.11 -17.78
CA ASN A 314 -14.91 6.74 -16.70
C ASN A 314 -15.64 8.00 -16.19
N VAL A 315 -14.94 9.13 -16.04
CA VAL A 315 -15.53 10.40 -15.62
C VAL A 315 -16.06 11.12 -16.85
N ASN A 316 -17.32 10.86 -17.19
CA ASN A 316 -17.97 11.44 -18.35
C ASN A 316 -18.39 12.91 -18.12
N THR A 317 -17.40 13.81 -18.12
CA THR A 317 -17.59 15.27 -18.07
C THR A 317 -16.91 15.90 -19.29
N GLY A 318 -17.19 15.40 -20.49
CA GLY A 318 -16.59 15.92 -21.73
C GLY A 318 -16.96 17.39 -22.02
N ALA A 319 -16.42 17.97 -23.11
CA ALA A 319 -16.67 19.37 -23.49
C ALA A 319 -18.16 19.76 -23.51
N THR A 320 -19.03 18.87 -24.00
CA THR A 320 -20.50 19.07 -24.03
C THR A 320 -21.10 19.26 -22.64
N TYR A 321 -20.55 18.59 -21.62
CA TYR A 321 -20.99 18.74 -20.23
C TYR A 321 -20.79 20.18 -19.76
N TYR A 322 -19.70 20.85 -20.15
CA TYR A 322 -19.35 22.22 -19.71
C TYR A 322 -19.74 23.34 -20.69
N LYS A 323 -20.57 23.06 -21.70
CA LYS A 323 -20.87 24.00 -22.80
C LYS A 323 -21.39 25.38 -22.38
N ASP A 324 -22.07 25.46 -21.23
CA ASP A 324 -22.68 26.68 -20.67
C ASP A 324 -21.73 27.47 -19.75
N MET A 325 -20.47 27.06 -19.65
CA MET A 325 -19.51 27.63 -18.70
C MET A 325 -18.33 28.35 -19.36
N GLY A 326 -18.17 28.25 -20.68
CA GLY A 326 -17.00 28.79 -21.38
C GLY A 326 -15.68 28.13 -20.95
N ILE A 327 -15.73 26.85 -20.57
CA ILE A 327 -14.56 26.07 -20.14
C ILE A 327 -13.83 25.51 -21.37
N ASN A 328 -12.53 25.73 -21.40
CA ASN A 328 -11.64 25.01 -22.30
C ASN A 328 -11.37 23.61 -21.73
N TYR A 329 -11.64 22.56 -22.51
CA TYR A 329 -11.61 21.18 -22.03
C TYR A 329 -10.53 20.37 -22.75
N TYR A 330 -9.80 19.54 -22.00
CA TYR A 330 -8.88 18.54 -22.53
C TYR A 330 -9.09 17.20 -21.82
N GLY A 331 -9.48 16.19 -22.59
CA GLY A 331 -9.79 14.85 -22.12
C GLY A 331 -8.68 13.86 -22.45
N VAL A 332 -8.28 13.07 -21.46
CA VAL A 332 -7.39 11.92 -21.61
C VAL A 332 -8.13 10.68 -21.11
N GLU A 333 -8.42 9.76 -22.01
CA GLU A 333 -9.04 8.46 -21.69
C GLU A 333 -7.99 7.51 -21.08
N ALA A 334 -7.70 7.69 -19.79
CA ALA A 334 -6.72 6.86 -19.07
C ALA A 334 -7.34 5.97 -17.99
N TYR A 335 -6.87 4.73 -17.96
CA TYR A 335 -7.18 3.75 -16.92
C TYR A 335 -6.19 3.86 -15.76
N ASP A 336 -6.66 3.62 -14.53
CA ASP A 336 -5.81 3.65 -13.33
C ASP A 336 -5.10 2.31 -13.11
N ASP A 337 -4.37 1.88 -14.13
CA ASP A 337 -3.71 0.57 -14.17
C ASP A 337 -2.19 0.77 -14.24
N PRO A 338 -1.39 0.02 -13.47
CA PRO A 338 0.09 0.08 -13.57
C PRO A 338 0.64 -0.25 -14.97
N ASN A 339 -0.12 -0.98 -15.80
CA ASN A 339 0.26 -1.32 -17.17
C ASN A 339 -0.22 -0.27 -18.19
N PHE A 340 -1.02 0.73 -17.78
CA PHE A 340 -1.45 1.78 -18.69
C PHE A 340 -0.29 2.74 -18.97
N ASN A 341 0.00 2.99 -20.25
CA ASN A 341 1.03 3.95 -20.64
C ASN A 341 0.46 5.37 -20.71
N LEU A 342 0.70 6.18 -19.67
CA LEU A 342 0.26 7.57 -19.59
C LEU A 342 1.29 8.55 -20.19
N SER A 343 2.54 8.11 -20.39
CA SER A 343 3.63 8.95 -20.91
C SER A 343 3.35 9.67 -22.25
N PRO A 344 2.58 9.12 -23.22
CA PRO A 344 2.25 9.84 -24.45
C PRO A 344 1.48 11.15 -24.21
N PHE A 345 0.83 11.28 -23.04
CA PHE A 345 0.02 12.44 -22.70
C PHE A 345 0.77 13.49 -21.87
N PHE A 346 2.01 13.23 -21.43
CA PHE A 346 2.72 14.14 -20.52
C PHE A 346 2.93 15.53 -21.13
N TYR A 347 3.47 15.61 -22.35
CA TYR A 347 3.73 16.90 -23.00
C TYR A 347 2.46 17.62 -23.43
N SER A 348 1.46 16.90 -23.94
CA SER A 348 0.18 17.51 -24.37
C SER A 348 -0.62 18.02 -23.16
N ALA A 349 -0.65 17.27 -22.06
CA ALA A 349 -1.23 17.71 -20.79
C ALA A 349 -0.48 18.93 -20.23
N ALA A 350 0.86 18.89 -20.19
CA ALA A 350 1.67 20.01 -19.70
C ALA A 350 1.46 21.28 -20.54
N LYS A 351 1.38 21.14 -21.87
CA LYS A 351 1.06 22.24 -22.80
C LYS A 351 -0.31 22.84 -22.51
N PHE A 352 -1.33 22.00 -22.32
CA PHE A 352 -2.68 22.46 -21.98
C PHE A 352 -2.71 23.21 -20.64
N ILE A 353 -2.08 22.64 -19.60
CA ILE A 353 -1.99 23.27 -18.28
C ILE A 353 -1.27 24.63 -18.38
N ARG A 354 -0.11 24.68 -19.04
CA ARG A 354 0.67 25.93 -19.22
C ARG A 354 -0.14 26.99 -19.98
N ALA A 355 -0.81 26.61 -21.08
CA ALA A 355 -1.65 27.53 -21.84
C ALA A 355 -2.79 28.10 -20.97
N GLY A 356 -3.46 27.24 -20.18
CA GLY A 356 -4.52 27.66 -19.30
C GLY A 356 -4.06 28.57 -18.16
N LEU A 357 -2.87 28.35 -17.61
CA LEU A 357 -2.27 29.23 -16.60
C LEU A 357 -1.80 30.58 -17.16
N ASN A 358 -1.38 30.62 -18.43
CA ASN A 358 -0.96 31.84 -19.11
C ASN A 358 -2.14 32.71 -19.61
N ALA A 359 -3.34 32.14 -19.69
CA ALA A 359 -4.53 32.89 -20.07
C ALA A 359 -4.85 33.97 -19.02
N ARG A 360 -5.35 35.13 -19.46
CA ARG A 360 -5.74 36.21 -18.54
C ARG A 360 -6.84 35.73 -17.59
N GLY A 361 -6.55 35.72 -16.30
CA GLY A 361 -7.47 35.20 -15.28
C GLY A 361 -7.64 33.68 -15.29
N GLY A 362 -6.72 32.96 -15.96
CA GLY A 362 -6.76 31.52 -16.14
C GLY A 362 -6.66 30.75 -14.82
N LYS A 363 -7.57 29.78 -14.64
CA LYS A 363 -7.50 28.79 -13.55
C LYS A 363 -7.76 27.40 -14.13
N VAL A 364 -6.81 26.51 -13.87
CA VAL A 364 -6.81 25.15 -14.40
C VAL A 364 -7.24 24.20 -13.29
N PHE A 365 -8.17 23.30 -13.61
CA PHE A 365 -8.55 22.19 -12.77
C PHE A 365 -8.19 20.87 -13.47
N VAL A 366 -7.36 20.06 -12.82
CA VAL A 366 -6.97 18.74 -13.28
C VAL A 366 -7.62 17.70 -12.38
N HIS A 367 -8.30 16.72 -12.95
CA HIS A 367 -8.99 15.70 -12.16
C HIS A 367 -8.95 14.32 -12.80
N CYS A 368 -9.24 13.31 -11.98
CA CYS A 368 -9.59 11.97 -12.43
C CYS A 368 -10.77 11.48 -11.59
N ALA A 369 -10.87 10.17 -11.32
CA ALA A 369 -11.90 9.66 -10.40
C ALA A 369 -11.72 10.19 -8.96
N MET A 370 -10.52 10.05 -8.39
CA MET A 370 -10.20 10.40 -7.00
C MET A 370 -9.26 11.60 -6.85
N GLY A 371 -8.62 12.05 -7.95
CA GLY A 371 -7.60 13.10 -7.89
C GLY A 371 -6.34 12.69 -7.11
N ILE A 372 -6.00 11.39 -7.14
CA ILE A 372 -4.88 10.80 -6.37
C ILE A 372 -3.79 10.24 -7.28
N SER A 373 -4.16 9.46 -8.32
CA SER A 373 -3.22 8.76 -9.19
C SER A 373 -3.08 9.46 -10.56
N ARG A 374 -3.85 9.06 -11.59
CA ARG A 374 -3.79 9.62 -12.97
C ARG A 374 -3.62 11.14 -13.07
N ALA A 375 -4.50 11.88 -12.42
CA ALA A 375 -4.48 13.35 -12.44
C ALA A 375 -3.25 13.93 -11.76
N ALA A 376 -2.82 13.33 -10.65
CA ALA A 376 -1.59 13.73 -9.98
C ALA A 376 -0.38 13.45 -10.86
N THR A 377 -0.32 12.30 -11.55
CA THR A 377 0.75 11.98 -12.49
C THR A 377 0.92 13.07 -13.56
N LEU A 378 -0.18 13.53 -14.18
CA LEU A 378 -0.12 14.60 -15.19
C LEU A 378 0.28 15.96 -14.60
N VAL A 379 -0.13 16.28 -13.36
CA VAL A 379 0.32 17.50 -12.66
C VAL A 379 1.82 17.44 -12.34
N LEU A 380 2.32 16.30 -11.87
CA LEU A 380 3.75 16.10 -11.58
C LEU A 380 4.58 16.23 -12.86
N ALA A 381 4.14 15.60 -13.96
CA ALA A 381 4.78 15.75 -15.26
C ALA A 381 4.80 17.22 -15.74
N PHE A 382 3.70 17.95 -15.56
CA PHE A 382 3.66 19.39 -15.85
C PHE A 382 4.72 20.18 -15.06
N LEU A 383 4.83 19.96 -13.74
CA LEU A 383 5.82 20.66 -12.92
C LEU A 383 7.25 20.35 -13.38
N MET A 384 7.53 19.10 -13.74
CA MET A 384 8.85 18.72 -14.24
C MET A 384 9.17 19.34 -15.61
N ILE A 385 8.23 19.28 -16.55
CA ILE A 385 8.40 19.76 -17.93
C ILE A 385 8.44 21.29 -17.97
N CYS A 386 7.47 21.94 -17.33
CA CYS A 386 7.22 23.36 -17.49
C CYS A 386 7.85 24.21 -16.39
N GLU A 387 7.93 23.73 -15.15
CA GLU A 387 8.56 24.46 -14.02
C GLU A 387 9.99 23.98 -13.75
N LYS A 388 10.54 23.12 -14.62
CA LYS A 388 11.91 22.59 -14.55
C LYS A 388 12.25 21.89 -13.22
N MET A 389 11.24 21.35 -12.53
CA MET A 389 11.44 20.59 -11.32
C MET A 389 12.00 19.20 -11.62
N THR A 390 12.71 18.62 -10.65
CA THR A 390 12.90 17.16 -10.54
C THR A 390 11.60 16.50 -10.08
N LEU A 391 11.50 15.17 -10.21
CA LEU A 391 10.33 14.42 -9.73
C LEU A 391 10.14 14.59 -8.21
N VAL A 392 11.24 14.61 -7.44
CA VAL A 392 11.20 14.80 -5.99
C VAL A 392 10.64 16.17 -5.61
N GLU A 393 11.08 17.23 -6.29
CA GLU A 393 10.58 18.59 -6.07
C GLU A 393 9.11 18.73 -6.45
N ALA A 394 8.70 18.14 -7.58
CA ALA A 394 7.31 18.10 -8.00
C ALA A 394 6.42 17.38 -6.96
N ILE A 395 6.85 16.21 -6.48
CA ILE A 395 6.14 15.46 -5.43
C ILE A 395 6.02 16.30 -4.16
N LYS A 396 7.11 16.87 -3.67
CA LYS A 396 7.08 17.71 -2.45
C LYS A 396 6.15 18.91 -2.60
N THR A 397 6.14 19.54 -3.77
CA THR A 397 5.30 20.69 -4.09
C THR A 397 3.81 20.34 -4.00
N VAL A 398 3.40 19.24 -4.65
CA VAL A 398 2.00 18.81 -4.65
C VAL A 398 1.59 18.25 -3.28
N SER A 399 2.43 17.40 -2.68
CA SER A 399 2.18 16.76 -1.39
C SER A 399 2.08 17.73 -0.21
N ALA A 400 2.65 18.95 -0.32
CA ALA A 400 2.44 20.00 0.67
C ALA A 400 0.97 20.43 0.80
N HIS A 401 0.21 20.30 -0.29
CA HIS A 401 -1.16 20.80 -0.42
C HIS A 401 -2.21 19.67 -0.44
N ARG A 402 -1.89 18.50 -1.01
CA ARG A 402 -2.84 17.40 -1.22
C ARG A 402 -2.14 16.05 -1.22
N ASN A 403 -2.82 15.00 -0.73
CA ASN A 403 -2.33 13.64 -0.93
C ASN A 403 -2.41 13.23 -2.39
N VAL A 404 -1.31 12.66 -2.87
CA VAL A 404 -1.20 12.06 -4.18
C VAL A 404 -0.50 10.72 -4.05
N SER A 405 -0.92 9.76 -4.86
CA SER A 405 -0.36 8.41 -4.89
C SER A 405 -0.57 7.86 -6.31
N PRO A 406 0.28 8.28 -7.27
CA PRO A 406 0.39 7.60 -8.54
C PRO A 406 0.69 6.11 -8.30
N ASN A 407 0.09 5.23 -9.10
CA ASN A 407 0.45 3.81 -9.05
C ASN A 407 1.92 3.60 -9.50
N ASN A 408 2.48 2.42 -9.20
CA ASN A 408 3.88 2.12 -9.47
C ASN A 408 4.27 2.24 -10.96
N GLY A 409 3.36 1.90 -11.88
CA GLY A 409 3.60 2.06 -13.32
C GLY A 409 3.74 3.52 -13.75
N PHE A 410 2.90 4.39 -13.21
CA PHE A 410 3.01 5.84 -13.42
C PHE A 410 4.24 6.45 -12.77
N LEU A 411 4.64 5.97 -11.58
CA LEU A 411 5.91 6.39 -10.97
C LEU A 411 7.11 6.00 -11.83
N SER A 412 7.12 4.80 -12.42
CA SER A 412 8.16 4.40 -13.37
C SER A 412 8.23 5.35 -14.58
N GLN A 413 7.08 5.65 -15.18
CA GLN A 413 7.01 6.59 -16.32
C GLN A 413 7.48 8.01 -15.94
N LEU A 414 7.15 8.49 -14.73
CA LEU A 414 7.64 9.78 -14.23
C LEU A 414 9.16 9.77 -13.98
N ARG A 415 9.73 8.66 -13.51
CA ARG A 415 11.19 8.53 -13.36
C ARG A 415 11.90 8.57 -14.71
N GLU A 416 11.34 7.90 -15.71
CA GLU A 416 11.86 7.95 -17.08
C GLU A 416 11.83 9.37 -17.64
N LEU A 417 10.71 10.09 -17.43
CA LEU A 417 10.62 11.51 -17.78
C LEU A 417 11.69 12.34 -17.06
N ASP A 418 11.92 12.13 -15.75
CA ASP A 418 12.90 12.89 -14.99
C ASP A 418 14.32 12.68 -15.53
N ARG A 419 14.70 11.43 -15.80
CA ARG A 419 15.99 11.11 -16.43
C ARG A 419 16.14 11.81 -17.78
N ALA A 420 15.12 11.73 -18.64
CA ALA A 420 15.14 12.34 -19.95
C ALA A 420 15.31 13.87 -19.86
N LEU A 421 14.52 14.54 -19.03
CA LEU A 421 14.60 15.98 -18.83
C LEU A 421 15.95 16.41 -18.22
N MET A 422 16.52 15.60 -17.32
CA MET A 422 17.85 15.88 -16.76
C MET A 422 18.95 15.74 -17.80
N GLN A 423 18.85 14.78 -18.72
CA GLN A 423 19.76 14.68 -19.86
C GLN A 423 19.60 15.86 -20.83
N GLU A 424 18.37 16.28 -21.12
CA GLU A 424 18.10 17.44 -21.96
C GLU A 424 18.65 18.74 -21.38
N ARG A 425 18.51 18.96 -20.06
CA ARG A 425 19.04 20.14 -19.36
C ARG A 425 20.57 20.21 -19.32
N ARG A 426 21.25 19.09 -19.56
CA ARG A 426 22.72 19.01 -19.65
C ARG A 426 23.24 19.35 -21.05
N ARG A 427 22.37 19.35 -22.07
CA ARG A 427 22.68 19.77 -23.43
C ARG A 427 22.38 21.26 -23.58
#